data_AF-A0A8J4U5W0-F1
#
_entry.id   AF-A0A8J4U5W0-F1
#
_cell.length_a   1.000
_cell.length_b   1.000
_cell.length_c   1.000
_cell.angle_alpha   90.00
_cell.angle_beta   90.00
_cell.angle_gamma   90.00
#
_symmetry.space_group_name_H-M   'P 1'
#
loop_
_entity.id
_entity.type
_entity.pdbx_description
1 polymer ?
#
loop_
_entity_poly.entity_id
_entity_poly.type
_entity_poly.pdbx_seq_one_letter_code
_entity_poly.pdbx_strand_id
1 'polypeptide(L)' 'QTSVTDWVNDIRNAAAPWAELEFENIIITLHSDFIRKLDRSDEVTAVWDSIMKGVADLAVKPAKFPRKERIVADVQISH' A
#
# COMPACT_ATOMS: atom_id res chain seq x y z
N GLN A 1 12.32 -3.35 5.96
CA GLN A 1 11.26 -4.10 5.26
C GLN A 1 10.59 -4.99 6.30
N THR A 2 9.27 -4.94 6.39
CA THR A 2 8.50 -5.77 7.33
C THR A 2 8.46 -7.21 6.82
N SER A 3 8.73 -8.20 7.67
CA SER A 3 8.58 -9.60 7.28
C SER A 3 7.10 -9.99 7.22
N VAL A 4 6.76 -10.96 6.36
CA VAL A 4 5.38 -11.48 6.27
C VAL A 4 4.93 -12.06 7.61
N THR A 5 5.84 -12.66 8.38
CA THR A 5 5.55 -13.21 9.71
C THR A 5 5.18 -12.13 10.72
N ASP A 6 5.96 -11.05 10.79
CA ASP A 6 5.65 -9.91 11.68
C ASP A 6 4.34 -9.24 11.28
N TRP A 7 4.09 -9.16 9.97
CA TRP A 7 2.85 -8.63 9.42
C TRP A 7 1.62 -9.42 9.88
N VAL A 8 1.65 -10.74 9.70
CA VAL A 8 0.55 -11.65 10.00
C VAL A 8 0.25 -11.73 11.50
N ASN A 9 1.30 -11.75 12.33
CA ASN A 9 1.19 -11.99 13.76
C ASN A 9 0.80 -10.74 14.55
N ASP A 10 1.27 -9.56 14.13
CA ASP A 10 1.16 -8.35 14.95
C ASP A 10 0.59 -7.17 14.15
N ILE A 11 1.33 -6.71 13.14
CA ILE A 11 1.12 -5.38 12.54
C ILE A 11 -0.28 -5.23 11.94
N ARG A 12 -0.80 -6.26 11.25
CA ARG A 12 -2.14 -6.18 10.64
C ARG A 12 -3.29 -6.12 11.63
N ASN A 13 -3.03 -6.47 12.90
CA ASN A 13 -4.00 -6.52 13.98
C ASN A 13 -3.93 -5.28 14.89
N ALA A 14 -3.10 -4.29 14.55
CA ALA A 14 -3.02 -3.04 15.31
C ALA A 14 -4.41 -2.39 15.48
N ALA A 15 -4.65 -1.82 16.67
CA ALA A 15 -5.98 -1.34 17.07
C ALA A 15 -6.47 -0.07 16.34
N ALA A 16 -5.59 0.60 15.58
CA ALA A 16 -5.93 1.82 14.88
C ALA A 16 -7.02 1.57 13.82
N PRO A 17 -7.97 2.51 13.63
CA PRO A 17 -9.02 2.37 12.61
C PRO A 17 -8.49 2.55 11.18
N TRP A 18 -7.33 3.18 11.02
CA TRP A 18 -6.65 3.36 9.74
C TRP A 18 -5.30 2.68 9.74
N ALA A 19 -4.96 2.08 8.61
CA ALA A 19 -3.67 1.50 8.32
C ALA A 19 -2.98 2.30 7.21
N GLU A 20 -1.65 2.30 7.24
CA GLU A 20 -0.82 2.83 6.16
C GLU A 20 0.02 1.70 5.56
N LEU A 21 -0.04 1.56 4.24
CA LEU A 21 0.81 0.67 3.46
C LEU A 21 1.81 1.53 2.68
N GLU A 22 3.09 1.33 2.97
CA GLU A 22 4.17 2.07 2.31
C GLU A 22 4.81 1.20 1.21
N PHE A 23 4.88 1.76 0.00
CA PHE A 23 5.44 1.15 -1.21
C PHE A 23 6.63 1.97 -1.71
N GLU A 24 7.26 1.60 -2.84
CA GLU A 24 8.43 2.33 -3.36
C GLU A 24 8.11 3.80 -3.70
N ASN A 25 6.99 4.05 -4.37
CA ASN A 25 6.60 5.37 -4.89
C ASN A 25 5.40 6.02 -4.19
N ILE A 26 4.61 5.25 -3.43
CA ILE A 26 3.36 5.73 -2.82
C ILE A 26 3.18 5.21 -1.39
N ILE A 27 2.34 5.89 -0.64
CA ILE A 27 1.79 5.44 0.65
C ILE A 27 0.28 5.43 0.49
N ILE A 28 -0.37 4.32 0.80
CA ILE A 28 -1.83 4.20 0.77
C ILE A 28 -2.34 4.13 2.21
N THR A 29 -3.18 5.09 2.58
CA THR A 29 -3.94 5.10 3.84
C THR A 29 -5.34 4.58 3.57
N LEU A 30 -5.76 3.55 4.32
CA LEU A 30 -7.07 2.90 4.18
C LEU A 30 -7.60 2.38 5.52
N HIS A 31 -8.88 2.03 5.59
CA HIS A 31 -9.47 1.48 6.81
C HIS A 31 -8.81 0.14 7.17
N SER A 32 -8.47 -0.05 8.45
CA SER A 32 -7.72 -1.22 8.92
C SER A 32 -8.45 -2.54 8.67
N ASP A 33 -9.78 -2.53 8.56
CA ASP A 33 -10.55 -3.74 8.25
C ASP A 33 -10.12 -4.43 6.95
N PHE A 34 -9.65 -3.67 5.96
CA PHE A 34 -9.17 -4.22 4.69
C PHE A 34 -7.84 -4.97 4.84
N ILE A 35 -7.00 -4.58 5.80
CA ILE A 35 -5.67 -5.19 5.97
C ILE A 35 -5.65 -6.32 7.00
N ARG A 36 -6.64 -6.39 7.91
CA ARG A 36 -6.69 -7.44 8.97
C ARG A 36 -6.69 -8.86 8.43
N LYS A 37 -7.20 -9.06 7.21
CA LYS A 37 -7.23 -10.37 6.53
C LYS A 37 -6.18 -10.49 5.42
N LEU A 38 -5.27 -9.53 5.31
CA LEU A 38 -4.19 -9.57 4.32
C LEU A 38 -3.06 -10.45 4.86
N ASP A 39 -2.91 -11.67 4.36
CA ASP A 39 -1.82 -12.58 4.76
C ASP A 39 -0.52 -12.30 3.98
N ARG A 40 -0.64 -11.92 2.70
CA ARG A 40 0.49 -11.74 1.77
C ARG A 40 0.71 -10.27 1.45
N SER A 41 1.24 -9.53 2.43
CA SER A 41 1.61 -8.12 2.25
C SER A 41 2.68 -7.92 1.17
N ASP A 42 3.57 -8.90 1.01
CA ASP A 42 4.63 -8.93 0.01
C ASP A 42 4.11 -8.93 -1.43
N GLU A 43 3.05 -9.69 -1.71
CA GLU A 43 2.42 -9.73 -3.03
C GLU A 43 1.75 -8.39 -3.38
N VAL A 44 1.07 -7.78 -2.40
CA VAL A 44 0.48 -6.45 -2.56
C VAL A 44 1.54 -5.40 -2.83
N THR A 45 2.68 -5.45 -2.11
CA THR A 45 3.83 -4.57 -2.39
C THR A 45 4.34 -4.73 -3.82
N ALA A 46 4.54 -5.96 -4.29
CA ALA A 46 5.03 -6.21 -5.64
C ALA A 46 4.08 -5.68 -6.73
N VAL A 47 2.76 -5.84 -6.55
CA VAL A 47 1.75 -5.32 -7.48
C VAL A 47 1.79 -3.81 -7.55
N TRP A 48 1.76 -3.12 -6.41
CA TRP A 48 1.75 -1.65 -6.39
C TRP A 48 3.06 -1.04 -6.91
N ASP A 49 4.20 -1.64 -6.60
CA ASP A 49 5.48 -1.20 -7.15
C ASP A 49 5.50 -1.37 -8.68
N SER A 50 4.95 -2.47 -9.21
CA SER A 50 4.83 -2.67 -10.66
C SER A 50 3.89 -1.67 -11.32
N ILE A 51 2.73 -1.38 -10.69
CA ILE A 51 1.78 -0.39 -11.19
C ILE A 51 2.46 0.98 -11.28
N MET A 52 3.12 1.43 -10.20
CA MET A 52 3.74 2.75 -10.16
C MET A 52 4.93 2.86 -11.12
N LYS A 53 5.66 1.77 -11.37
CA LYS A 53 6.67 1.71 -12.44
C LYS A 53 6.05 1.90 -13.81
N GLY A 54 4.92 1.24 -14.09
CA GLY A 54 4.18 1.44 -15.33
C GLY A 54 3.65 2.87 -15.50
N VAL A 55 3.15 3.47 -14.42
CA VAL A 55 2.73 4.89 -14.42
C VAL A 55 3.91 5.82 -14.72
N ALA A 56 5.08 5.58 -14.13
CA ALA A 56 6.29 6.35 -14.39
C ALA A 56 6.75 6.25 -15.84
N ASP A 57 6.74 5.03 -16.39
CA ASP A 57 7.12 4.73 -17.78
C ASP A 57 6.21 5.46 -18.78
N LEU A 58 4.88 5.35 -18.60
CA LEU A 58 3.89 6.05 -19.42
C LEU A 58 4.02 7.58 -19.34
N ALA A 59 4.47 8.10 -18.19
CA ALA A 59 4.71 9.52 -17.99
C ALA A 59 6.08 10.01 -18.47
N VAL A 60 6.94 9.11 -18.99
CA VAL A 60 8.33 9.39 -19.38
C VAL A 60 9.12 10.01 -18.21
N LYS A 61 8.94 9.44 -17.01
CA LYS A 61 9.60 9.86 -15.77
C LYS A 61 10.45 8.74 -15.19
N PRO A 62 11.43 9.06 -14.32
CA PRO A 62 12.18 8.04 -13.60
C PRO A 62 11.26 7.08 -12.84
N ALA A 63 11.58 5.79 -12.87
CA ALA A 63 10.79 4.73 -12.23
C ALA A 63 10.59 4.92 -10.72
N LYS A 64 11.53 5.61 -10.07
CA LYS A 64 11.45 6.01 -8.67
C LYS A 64 11.11 7.49 -8.55
N PHE A 65 10.06 7.80 -7.80
CA PHE A 65 9.63 9.18 -7.59
C PHE A 65 10.58 9.90 -6.64
N PRO A 66 10.74 11.24 -6.79
CA PRO A 66 11.59 12.03 -5.89
C PRO A 66 11.07 12.04 -4.43
N ARG A 67 9.78 11.77 -4.26
CA ARG A 67 9.12 11.61 -2.96
C ARG A 67 7.97 10.61 -3.11
N LYS A 68 7.61 9.96 -2.01
CA LYS A 68 6.41 9.13 -1.98
C LYS A 68 5.17 10.01 -1.99
N GLU A 69 4.20 9.67 -2.82
CA GLU A 69 2.90 10.33 -2.83
C GLU A 69 1.95 9.60 -1.87
N ARG A 70 1.24 10.34 -1.02
CA ARG A 70 0.29 9.74 -0.06
C ARG A 70 -1.12 9.83 -0.63
N ILE A 71 -1.79 8.69 -0.71
CA ILE A 71 -3.16 8.53 -1.21
C ILE A 71 -4.03 8.05 -0.05
N VAL A 72 -5.17 8.70 0.17
CA VAL A 72 -6.16 8.25 1.14
C VAL A 72 -7.31 7.63 0.37
N ALA A 73 -7.52 6.33 0.54
CA ALA A 73 -8.62 5.61 -0.09
C ALA A 73 -9.92 5.90 0.66
N ASP A 74 -10.89 6.47 -0.06
CA ASP A 74 -12.24 6.74 0.47
C ASP A 74 -13.21 5.60 0.10
N VAL A 75 -14.32 5.50 0.83
CA VAL A 75 -15.38 4.52 0.59
C VAL A 75 -16.30 5.05 -0.50
N GLN A 76 -16.55 4.26 -1.55
CA GLN A 76 -17.58 4.60 -2.55
C GLN A 76 -18.96 4.47 -1.92
N ILE A 77 -19.68 5.58 -1.81
CA ILE A 77 -20.99 5.67 -1.12
C ILE A 77 -22.19 5.69 -2.08
N SER A 78 -21.97 5.82 -3.39
CA SER A 78 -23.03 5.81 -4.39
C SER A 78 -22.97 4.56 -5.27
N HIS A 79 -24.15 4.02 -5.60
CA HIS A 79 -24.36 2.91 -6.52
C HIS A 79 -24.63 3.38 -7.94
#